data_AF-A0AAW3B4W9-F1
#
_entry.id   AF-A0AAW3B4W9-F1
#
_cell.length_a   1.000
_cell.length_b   1.000
_cell.length_c   1.000
_cell.angle_alpha   90.00
_cell.angle_beta   90.00
_cell.angle_gamma   90.00
#
_symmetry.space_group_name_H-M   'P 1'
#
loop_
_entity.id
_entity.type
_entity.pdbx_description
1 polymer ?
#
loop_
_entity_poly.entity_id
_entity_poly.type
_entity_poly.pdbx_seq_one_letter_code
_entity_poly.pdbx_strand_id
1 'polypeptide(L)'
;MVIGVPDPRDVSFENPRALVSLQPSVPPKDAVRASDELYHFVMSRMPPHKRLHGGVRIVNEVPRNLAGKLLRRQARKDEAELIKSKMEEEKASKNKSPKETTNPSVSD
;
A
#
# COMPACT_ATOMS: atom_id res chain seq x y z
N MET A 1 0.72 7.30 -11.69
CA MET A 1 2.00 7.98 -11.33
C MET A 1 2.80 7.03 -10.46
N VAL A 2 4.13 6.95 -10.62
CA VAL A 2 4.99 6.12 -9.78
C VAL A 2 5.83 7.00 -8.85
N ILE A 3 5.91 6.63 -7.58
CA ILE A 3 6.67 7.30 -6.52
C ILE A 3 7.41 6.25 -5.68
N GLY A 4 8.54 6.62 -5.09
CA GLY A 4 9.18 5.81 -4.06
C GLY A 4 8.46 5.96 -2.73
N VAL A 5 8.29 4.86 -2.00
CA VAL A 5 7.78 4.84 -0.64
C VAL A 5 8.76 4.09 0.27
N PRO A 6 8.95 4.50 1.54
CA PRO A 6 9.89 3.83 2.43
C PRO A 6 9.56 2.35 2.59
N ASP A 7 10.58 1.49 2.64
CA ASP A 7 10.38 0.09 3.01
C ASP A 7 10.10 -0.01 4.51
N PRO A 8 9.01 -0.68 4.94
CA PRO A 8 8.72 -0.90 6.36
C PRO A 8 9.84 -1.60 7.15
N ARG A 9 10.70 -2.36 6.46
CA ARG A 9 11.80 -3.15 7.04
C ARG A 9 13.11 -2.37 7.06
N ASP A 10 13.29 -1.46 6.11
CA ASP A 10 14.48 -0.63 5.97
C ASP A 10 14.12 0.77 5.46
N VAL A 11 14.05 1.72 6.40
CA VAL A 11 13.67 3.11 6.10
C VAL A 11 14.69 3.85 5.22
N SER A 12 15.90 3.31 5.05
CA SER A 12 16.90 3.87 4.13
C SER A 12 16.67 3.48 2.66
N PHE A 13 15.77 2.53 2.42
CA PHE A 13 15.40 2.05 1.09
C PHE A 13 13.99 2.51 0.69
N GLU A 14 13.80 2.78 -0.61
CA GLU A 14 12.50 3.13 -1.17
C GLU A 14 12.04 2.08 -2.19
N ASN A 15 10.79 1.64 -2.05
CA ASN A 15 10.12 0.75 -2.99
C ASN A 15 9.26 1.54 -3.98
N PRO A 16 9.27 1.21 -5.29
CA PRO A 16 8.39 1.87 -6.26
C PRO A 16 6.93 1.49 -6.02
N ARG A 17 6.07 2.49 -5.77
CA ARG A 17 4.62 2.35 -5.67
C ARG A 17 3.93 3.11 -6.80
N ALA A 18 2.91 2.50 -7.40
CA ALA A 18 2.06 3.17 -8.36
C ALA A 18 0.77 3.70 -7.72
N LEU A 19 0.46 4.98 -7.93
CA LEU A 19 -0.85 5.57 -7.70
C LEU A 19 -1.62 5.62 -9.02
N VAL A 20 -2.77 4.97 -9.08
CA VAL A 20 -3.56 4.80 -10.31
C VAL A 20 -4.98 5.30 -10.06
N SER A 21 -5.45 6.21 -10.91
CA SER A 21 -6.87 6.57 -10.98
C SER A 21 -7.47 5.83 -12.17
N LEU A 22 -8.57 5.13 -11.94
CA LEU A 22 -9.26 4.34 -12.96
C LEU A 22 -10.18 5.24 -13.79
N GLN A 23 -10.44 4.83 -15.03
CA GLN A 23 -11.44 5.50 -15.84
C GLN A 23 -12.85 5.25 -15.25
N PRO A 24 -13.77 6.23 -15.32
CA PRO A 24 -15.13 6.06 -14.81
C PRO A 24 -15.92 4.91 -15.45
N SER A 25 -15.52 4.49 -16.66
CA SER A 25 -16.14 3.40 -17.40
C SER A 25 -15.75 2.01 -16.89
N VAL A 26 -14.80 1.89 -15.96
CA VAL A 26 -14.38 0.59 -15.42
C VAL A 26 -15.48 0.02 -14.51
N PRO A 27 -15.98 -1.20 -14.76
CA PRO A 27 -16.99 -1.83 -13.91
C PRO A 27 -16.51 -1.98 -12.46
N PRO A 28 -17.41 -1.85 -11.45
CA PRO A 28 -17.02 -1.99 -10.04
C PRO A 28 -16.35 -3.33 -9.72
N LYS A 29 -16.77 -4.42 -10.38
CA LYS A 29 -16.16 -5.75 -10.21
C LYS A 29 -14.68 -5.78 -10.60
N ASP A 30 -14.33 -5.05 -11.65
CA ASP A 30 -12.95 -4.97 -12.16
C ASP A 30 -12.15 -3.98 -11.33
N ALA A 31 -12.77 -2.88 -10.89
CA ALA A 31 -12.14 -1.88 -10.03
C ALA A 31 -11.62 -2.48 -8.71
N VAL A 32 -12.35 -3.44 -8.12
CA VAL A 32 -11.93 -4.16 -6.91
C VAL A 32 -10.66 -4.99 -7.13
N ARG A 33 -10.47 -5.53 -8.34
CA ARG A 33 -9.33 -6.40 -8.69
C ARG A 33 -8.17 -5.65 -9.34
N ALA A 34 -8.39 -4.39 -9.71
CA ALA A 34 -7.47 -3.63 -10.54
C ALA A 34 -6.06 -3.48 -9.95
N SER A 35 -5.93 -3.31 -8.63
CA SER A 35 -4.60 -3.19 -8.00
C SER A 35 -3.74 -4.44 -8.25
N ASP A 36 -4.35 -5.61 -8.06
CA ASP A 36 -3.65 -6.89 -8.14
C ASP A 36 -3.36 -7.23 -9.59
N GLU A 37 -4.33 -7.04 -10.48
CA GLU A 37 -4.16 -7.29 -11.91
C GLU A 37 -3.05 -6.42 -12.50
N LEU A 38 -3.03 -5.13 -12.16
CA LEU A 38 -1.97 -4.22 -12.59
C LEU A 38 -0.60 -4.59 -12.00
N TYR A 39 -0.56 -4.99 -10.73
CA TYR A 39 0.68 -5.44 -10.09
C TYR A 39 1.26 -6.68 -10.78
N HIS A 40 0.44 -7.72 -11.01
CA HIS A 40 0.85 -8.95 -11.67
C HIS A 40 1.21 -8.73 -13.14
N PHE A 41 0.47 -7.85 -13.83
CA PHE A 41 0.78 -7.43 -15.19
C PHE A 41 2.20 -6.85 -15.28
N VAL A 42 2.56 -5.94 -14.37
CA VAL A 42 3.92 -5.35 -14.33
C VAL A 42 4.95 -6.40 -13.93
N MET A 43 4.65 -7.22 -12.92
CA MET A 43 5.57 -8.24 -12.41
C MET A 43 5.97 -9.26 -13.47
N SER A 44 5.02 -9.70 -14.29
CA SER A 44 5.25 -10.68 -15.38
C SER A 44 6.08 -10.14 -16.55
N ARG A 45 6.13 -8.81 -16.73
CA ARG A 45 6.74 -8.18 -17.92
C ARG A 45 8.04 -7.43 -17.61
N MET A 46 8.23 -7.01 -16.37
CA MET A 46 9.36 -6.18 -15.98
C MET A 46 10.42 -6.98 -15.21
N PRO A 47 11.71 -6.68 -15.43
CA PRO A 47 12.78 -7.26 -14.64
C PRO A 47 12.66 -6.85 -13.16
N PRO A 48 13.20 -7.63 -12.21
CA PRO A 48 12.98 -7.42 -10.78
C PRO A 48 13.18 -5.99 -10.27
N HIS A 49 14.21 -5.29 -10.74
CA HIS A 49 14.54 -3.93 -10.30
C HIS A 49 13.60 -2.83 -10.86
N LYS A 50 12.70 -3.15 -11.80
CA LYS A 50 11.68 -2.21 -12.35
C LYS A 50 10.26 -2.53 -11.88
N ARG A 51 10.09 -3.50 -10.99
CA ARG A 51 8.78 -3.91 -10.49
C ARG A 51 8.28 -2.93 -9.42
N LEU A 52 6.98 -2.93 -9.22
CA LEU A 52 6.31 -2.06 -8.25
C LEU A 52 6.32 -2.72 -6.87
N HIS A 53 7.49 -2.91 -6.26
CA HIS A 53 7.62 -3.56 -4.95
C HIS A 53 6.83 -2.87 -3.83
N GLY A 54 6.54 -1.58 -4.00
CA GLY A 54 5.69 -0.82 -3.09
C GLY A 54 4.19 -1.08 -3.31
N GLY A 55 3.83 -1.85 -4.34
CA GLY A 55 2.46 -2.17 -4.72
C GLY A 55 1.79 -1.15 -5.65
N VAL A 56 0.51 -1.39 -5.91
CA VAL A 56 -0.38 -0.50 -6.69
C VAL A 56 -1.51 -0.06 -5.78
N ARG A 57 -1.76 1.26 -5.71
CA ARG A 57 -2.88 1.83 -4.97
C ARG A 57 -3.83 2.54 -5.92
N ILE A 58 -5.09 2.13 -5.89
CA ILE A 58 -6.15 2.85 -6.58
C ILE A 58 -6.50 4.11 -5.78
N VAL A 59 -6.52 5.24 -6.46
CA VAL A 59 -6.88 6.56 -5.92
C VAL A 59 -8.04 7.12 -6.73
N ASN A 60 -8.88 7.94 -6.08
CA ASN A 60 -9.91 8.68 -6.80
C ASN A 60 -9.26 9.58 -7.86
N GLU A 61 -8.22 10.32 -7.47
CA GLU A 61 -7.48 11.21 -8.35
C GLU A 61 -5.98 11.19 -8.04
N VAL A 62 -5.17 11.36 -9.09
CA VAL A 62 -3.72 11.55 -8.94
C VAL A 62 -3.44 13.04 -8.70
N PRO A 63 -2.73 13.42 -7.62
CA PRO A 63 -2.52 14.83 -7.25
C PRO A 63 -1.87 15.66 -8.36
N ARG A 64 -2.55 16.72 -8.77
CA ARG A 64 -2.10 17.69 -9.78
C ARG A 64 -2.37 19.11 -9.29
N ASN A 65 -1.58 20.07 -9.76
CA ASN A 65 -1.88 21.49 -9.56
C ASN A 65 -2.93 21.99 -10.58
N LEU A 66 -3.35 23.24 -10.44
CA LEU A 66 -4.31 23.90 -11.36
C LEU A 66 -3.84 23.90 -12.83
N ALA A 67 -2.53 23.86 -13.07
CA ALA A 67 -1.95 23.77 -14.42
C ALA A 67 -1.76 22.31 -14.90
N GLY A 68 -2.30 21.31 -14.19
CA GLY A 68 -2.20 19.90 -14.53
C GLY A 68 -0.86 19.23 -14.24
N LYS A 69 0.12 19.93 -13.65
CA LYS A 69 1.42 19.37 -13.28
C LYS A 69 1.28 18.44 -12.06
N LEU A 70 1.93 17.29 -12.13
CA LEU A 70 1.93 16.30 -11.05
C LEU A 70 2.62 16.81 -9.79
N LEU A 71 1.93 16.74 -8.66
CA LEU A 71 2.46 17.11 -7.35
C LEU A 71 3.21 15.94 -6.69
N ARG A 72 4.29 15.49 -7.35
CA ARG A 72 5.06 14.29 -6.94
C ARG A 72 5.57 14.34 -5.50
N ARG A 73 6.10 15.50 -5.07
CA ARG A 73 6.65 15.68 -3.73
C ARG A 73 5.57 15.55 -2.65
N GLN A 74 4.41 16.17 -2.89
CA GLN A 74 3.27 16.08 -1.97
C GLN A 74 2.75 14.65 -1.91
N ALA A 75 2.51 14.02 -3.06
CA ALA A 75 2.03 12.65 -3.13
C ALA A 75 2.97 11.65 -2.43
N ARG A 76 4.30 11.86 -2.49
CA ARG A 76 5.27 11.04 -1.74
C ARG A 76 5.11 11.22 -0.23
N LYS A 77 4.96 12.46 0.23
CA LYS A 77 4.78 12.78 1.65
C LYS A 77 3.49 12.15 2.19
N ASP A 78 2.37 12.36 1.49
CA ASP A 78 1.06 11.84 1.89
C ASP A 78 1.08 10.31 1.97
N GLU A 79 1.73 9.65 1.00
CA GLU A 79 1.78 8.21 0.97
C GLU A 79 2.69 7.62 2.05
N ALA A 80 3.81 8.30 2.37
CA ALA A 80 4.67 7.92 3.49
C ALA A 80 3.94 8.06 4.84
N GLU A 81 3.17 9.13 5.03
CA GLU A 81 2.33 9.33 6.23
C GLU A 81 1.25 8.25 6.34
N LEU A 82 0.59 7.88 5.24
CA LEU A 82 -0.42 6.82 5.21
C LEU A 82 0.17 5.43 5.51
N ILE A 83 1.39 5.13 5.06
CA ILE A 83 2.08 3.88 5.42
C ILE A 83 2.40 3.89 6.91
N LYS A 84 2.91 5.00 7.43
CA LYS A 84 3.25 5.14 8.85
C LYS A 84 2.03 4.95 9.74
N SER A 85 0.90 5.59 9.41
CA SER A 85 -0.34 5.46 10.19
C SER A 85 -0.86 4.01 10.21
N LYS A 86 -0.87 3.34 9.05
CA LYS A 86 -1.25 1.91 8.97
C LYS A 86 -0.33 1.02 9.81
N MET A 87 0.97 1.28 9.80
CA MET A 87 1.92 0.53 10.63
C MET A 87 1.69 0.76 12.12
N GLU A 88 1.32 1.97 12.54
CA GLU A 88 0.98 2.28 13.93
C GLU A 88 -0.33 1.60 14.36
N GLU A 89 -1.34 1.59 13.49
CA GLU A 89 -2.60 0.86 13.70
C GLU A 89 -2.38 -0.66 13.82
N GLU A 90 -1.56 -1.25 12.93
CA GLU A 90 -1.20 -2.67 12.98
C GLU A 90 -0.48 -3.03 14.28
N LYS A 91 0.45 -2.17 14.75
CA LYS A 91 1.14 -2.35 16.04
C LYS A 91 0.17 -2.26 17.22
N ALA A 92 -0.76 -1.31 17.20
CA ALA A 92 -1.78 -1.16 18.24
C ALA A 92 -2.73 -2.36 18.30
N SER A 93 -3.10 -2.95 17.15
CA SER A 93 -3.96 -4.15 17.10
C SER A 93 -3.27 -5.40 17.67
N LYS A 94 -1.96 -5.58 17.43
CA LYS A 94 -1.18 -6.72 17.96
C LYS A 94 -0.99 -6.67 19.48
N ASN A 95 -0.90 -5.48 20.08
CA ASN A 95 -0.75 -5.33 21.52
C ASN A 95 -2.06 -5.55 22.32
N LYS A 96 -3.21 -5.71 21.66
CA LYS A 96 -4.53 -5.82 22.31
C LYS A 96 -5.07 -7.25 22.43
N SER A 97 -4.23 -8.29 22.26
CA SER A 97 -4.60 -9.69 22.56
C SER A 97 -4.14 -10.07 23.98
N PRO A 98 -5.05 -10.23 24.96
CA PRO A 98 -4.74 -10.73 26.29
C PRO A 98 -4.61 -12.25 26.29
N LYS A 99 -3.67 -12.74 27.10
CA LYS A 99 -3.52 -14.15 27.51
C LYS A 99 -4.88 -14.72 27.93
N GLU A 100 -5.33 -15.76 27.24
CA GLU A 100 -6.39 -16.64 27.73
C GLU A 100 -5.75 -17.87 28.39
N THR A 101 -6.24 -18.13 29.59
CA THR A 101 -5.82 -19.02 30.66
C THR A 101 -5.62 -20.48 30.25
N THR A 102 -4.48 -21.06 30.63
CA THR A 102 -4.35 -22.52 30.83
C THR A 102 -5.23 -22.92 32.02
N ASN A 103 -6.34 -23.59 31.75
CA ASN A 103 -7.20 -24.15 32.78
C ASN A 103 -6.48 -25.30 33.52
N PRO A 104 -6.65 -25.43 34.85
CA PRO A 104 -6.11 -26.56 35.60
C PRO A 104 -6.99 -27.80 35.34
N SER A 105 -6.41 -28.84 34.74
CA SER A 105 -7.00 -30.17 34.76
C SER A 105 -6.75 -30.84 36.11
N VAL A 106 -7.85 -31.20 36.75
CA VAL A 106 -8.00 -31.98 37.98
C VAL A 106 -7.24 -33.32 37.92
N SER A 107 -6.56 -33.69 39.00
CA SER A 107 -6.27 -35.09 39.37
C SER A 107 -6.22 -35.23 40.89
N ASP A 108 -7.06 -36.17 41.37
CA ASP A 108 -7.25 -36.73 42.72
C ASP A 108 -7.97 -35.90 43.81
#